data_AF-A0A1B2HID9-F1
#
_entry.id   AF-A0A1B2HID9-F1
#
_cell.length_a   1.000
_cell.length_b   1.000
_cell.length_c   1.000
_cell.angle_alpha   90.00
_cell.angle_beta   90.00
_cell.angle_gamma   90.00
#
_symmetry.space_group_name_H-M   'P 1'
#
loop_
_entity.id
_entity.type
_entity.pdbx_description
1 polymer ?
#
loop_
_entity_poly.entity_id
_entity_poly.type
_entity_poly.pdbx_seq_one_letter_code
_entity_poly.pdbx_strand_id
1 'polypeptide(L)'
;MAESLTRSVGSDVPLRGQIPLDPRLRENGDAGTPIVQAVPDSAAAQVLSEVAKKLSVRSRGLAGRLLNVSPAGRQPATRRSRRGTRGPFVRSCSTRGASVRSPRAPVACACNR
;
A
#
# COMPACT_ATOMS: atom_id res chain seq x y z
N MET A 1 -20.26 14.55 2.30
CA MET A 1 -19.32 13.73 1.49
C MET A 1 -18.76 12.54 2.28
N ALA A 2 -18.19 12.74 3.48
CA ALA A 2 -17.67 11.64 4.32
C ALA A 2 -18.67 10.48 4.50
N GLU A 3 -19.93 10.77 4.85
CA GLU A 3 -20.99 9.76 5.00
C GLU A 3 -21.26 8.94 3.73
N SER A 4 -21.20 9.57 2.55
CA SER A 4 -21.37 8.86 1.29
C SER A 4 -20.21 7.89 1.02
N LEU A 5 -18.98 8.27 1.39
CA LEU A 5 -17.80 7.41 1.30
C LEU A 5 -17.87 6.27 2.31
N THR A 6 -18.36 6.52 3.53
CA THR A 6 -18.60 5.47 4.52
C THR A 6 -19.54 4.40 3.98
N ARG A 7 -20.64 4.81 3.34
CA ARG A 7 -21.59 3.88 2.70
C ARG A 7 -20.96 3.08 1.55
N SER A 8 -20.12 3.70 0.71
CA SER A 8 -19.53 3.01 -0.45
C SER A 8 -18.35 2.10 -0.08
N VAL A 9 -17.55 2.48 0.91
CA VAL A 9 -16.35 1.73 1.35
C VAL A 9 -16.70 0.66 2.38
N GLY A 10 -17.85 0.78 3.06
CA GLY A 10 -18.28 -0.17 4.09
C GLY A 10 -17.42 -0.13 5.35
N SER A 11 -16.70 0.98 5.57
CA SER A 11 -15.85 1.22 6.74
C SER A 11 -15.99 2.68 7.16
N ASP A 12 -15.76 3.00 8.44
CA ASP A 12 -15.83 4.38 8.93
C ASP A 12 -14.84 5.29 8.18
N VAL A 13 -15.35 6.40 7.65
CA VAL A 13 -14.56 7.40 6.91
C VAL A 13 -14.73 8.74 7.62
N PRO A 14 -13.94 9.01 8.67
CA PRO A 14 -14.12 10.21 9.46
C PRO A 14 -13.66 11.44 8.66
N LEU A 15 -14.41 12.54 8.82
CA LEU A 15 -14.03 13.83 8.26
C LEU A 15 -12.70 14.30 8.87
N ARG A 16 -11.70 14.59 8.03
CA ARG A 16 -10.36 14.98 8.50
C ARG A 16 -10.19 16.48 8.69
N GLY A 17 -10.83 17.28 7.86
CA GLY A 17 -10.84 18.74 7.93
C GLY A 17 -11.71 19.36 6.85
N GLN A 18 -11.94 20.67 6.97
CA GLN A 18 -12.71 21.48 6.03
C GLN A 18 -11.94 22.77 5.76
N ILE A 19 -11.46 22.91 4.54
CA ILE A 19 -10.62 24.04 4.15
C ILE A 19 -11.55 25.14 3.61
N PRO A 20 -11.51 26.38 4.16
CA PRO A 20 -12.28 27.49 3.61
C PRO A 20 -11.80 27.85 2.21
N LEU A 21 -12.70 28.38 1.38
CA LEU A 21 -12.32 28.91 0.07
C LEU A 21 -11.55 30.22 0.26
N ASP A 22 -10.27 30.20 -0.10
CA ASP A 22 -9.36 31.34 0.03
C ASP A 22 -8.58 31.48 -1.30
N PRO A 23 -8.71 32.60 -2.04
CA PRO A 23 -7.95 32.83 -3.27
C PRO A 23 -6.44 32.71 -3.07
N ARG A 24 -5.94 33.13 -1.90
CA ARG A 24 -4.51 33.08 -1.56
C ARG A 24 -4.01 31.65 -1.53
N LEU A 25 -4.86 30.66 -1.21
CA LEU A 25 -4.48 29.25 -1.23
C LEU A 25 -4.09 28.81 -2.64
N ARG A 26 -4.89 29.21 -3.64
CA ARG A 26 -4.64 28.91 -5.05
C ARG A 26 -3.42 29.66 -5.57
N GLU A 27 -3.35 30.96 -5.31
CA GLU A 27 -2.22 31.81 -5.74
C GLU A 27 -0.87 31.30 -5.21
N ASN A 28 -0.78 30.99 -3.92
CA ASN A 28 0.43 30.46 -3.29
C ASN A 28 0.79 29.05 -3.79
N GLY A 29 -0.22 28.23 -4.09
CA GLY A 29 -0.01 26.92 -4.73
C GLY A 29 0.60 27.05 -6.13
N ASP A 30 0.07 27.97 -6.94
CA ASP A 30 0.55 28.23 -8.31
C ASP A 30 1.92 28.92 -8.32
N ALA A 31 2.20 29.79 -7.35
CA ALA A 31 3.49 30.50 -7.21
C ALA A 31 4.63 29.60 -6.69
N GLY A 32 4.33 28.39 -6.22
CA GLY A 32 5.33 27.43 -5.72
C GLY A 32 5.78 27.65 -4.27
N THR A 33 5.19 28.59 -3.54
CA THR A 33 5.40 28.77 -2.09
C THR A 33 4.08 28.52 -1.37
N PRO A 34 3.81 27.30 -0.87
CA PRO A 34 2.51 26.94 -0.32
C PRO A 34 2.05 27.85 0.84
N ILE A 35 0.73 28.03 0.99
CA ILE A 35 0.16 28.98 1.97
C ILE A 35 0.60 28.69 3.42
N VAL A 36 0.86 27.43 3.77
CA VAL A 36 1.34 27.02 5.11
C VAL A 36 2.71 27.59 5.44
N GLN A 37 3.50 27.98 4.43
CA GLN A 37 4.79 28.62 4.57
C GLN A 37 4.69 30.14 4.38
N ALA A 38 3.93 30.60 3.38
CA ALA A 38 3.83 32.03 3.04
C ALA A 38 2.95 32.84 4.02
N VAL A 39 1.84 32.24 4.48
CA VAL A 39 0.83 32.91 5.33
C VAL A 39 0.33 31.92 6.39
N PRO A 40 1.19 31.56 7.37
CA PRO A 40 0.89 30.51 8.34
C PRO A 40 -0.33 30.80 9.22
N ASP A 41 -0.65 32.09 9.43
CA ASP A 41 -1.77 32.53 10.27
C ASP A 41 -3.12 32.54 9.54
N SER A 42 -3.15 32.22 8.24
CA SER A 42 -4.41 32.11 7.51
C SER A 42 -5.23 30.90 7.98
N ALA A 43 -6.56 31.02 7.98
CA ALA A 43 -7.45 29.94 8.39
C ALA A 43 -7.23 28.66 7.54
N ALA A 44 -6.98 28.81 6.24
CA ALA A 44 -6.68 27.68 5.36
C ALA A 44 -5.35 26.99 5.73
N ALA A 45 -4.29 27.77 6.03
CA ALA A 45 -3.00 27.21 6.45
C ALA A 45 -3.10 26.44 7.78
N GLN A 46 -3.83 26.99 8.75
CA GLN A 46 -4.04 26.36 10.04
C GLN A 46 -4.78 25.03 9.88
N VAL A 47 -5.89 25.01 9.14
CA VAL A 47 -6.64 23.77 8.89
C VAL A 47 -5.78 22.72 8.18
N LEU A 48 -5.03 23.10 7.14
CA LEU A 48 -4.14 22.18 6.42
C LEU A 48 -3.08 21.58 7.35
N SER A 49 -2.49 22.42 8.21
CA SER A 49 -1.51 22.00 9.20
C SER A 49 -2.11 21.00 10.20
N GLU A 50 -3.33 21.25 10.68
CA GLU A 50 -4.03 20.33 11.58
C GLU A 50 -4.40 19.00 10.90
N VAL A 51 -4.82 19.03 9.63
CA VAL A 51 -5.05 17.81 8.85
C VAL A 51 -3.75 17.01 8.69
N ALA A 52 -2.66 17.68 8.35
CA ALA A 52 -1.35 17.03 8.18
C ALA A 52 -0.89 16.35 9.50
N LYS A 53 -1.07 17.01 10.65
CA LYS A 53 -0.80 16.42 11.97
C LYS A 53 -1.61 15.15 12.23
N LYS A 54 -2.90 15.14 11.87
CA LYS A 54 -3.76 13.96 12.04
C LYS A 54 -3.34 12.80 11.12
N LEU A 55 -2.79 13.10 9.94
CA LEU A 55 -2.39 12.10 8.95
C LEU A 55 -0.97 11.56 9.16
N SER A 56 -0.07 12.34 9.77
CA SER A 56 1.34 11.96 9.94
C SER A 56 1.55 10.87 10.99
N VAL A 57 0.52 10.49 11.75
CA VAL A 57 0.59 9.39 12.72
C VAL A 57 0.84 8.07 12.01
N ARG A 58 2.02 7.49 12.22
CA ARG A 58 2.36 6.15 11.74
C ARG A 58 1.96 5.10 12.78
N SER A 59 1.00 4.24 12.43
CA SER A 59 0.74 3.04 13.23
C SER A 59 1.99 2.16 13.30
N ARG A 60 2.24 1.56 14.47
CA ARG A 60 3.33 0.59 14.62
C ARG A 60 3.18 -0.51 13.58
N GLY A 61 4.30 -0.90 12.96
CA GLY A 61 4.32 -1.94 11.94
C GLY A 61 3.79 -3.27 12.46
N LEU A 62 3.14 -4.03 11.57
CA LEU A 62 2.69 -5.40 11.84
C LEU A 62 3.78 -6.45 11.57
N ALA A 63 4.95 -6.03 11.08
CA ALA A 63 6.08 -6.92 10.85
C ALA A 63 6.51 -7.60 12.17
N GLY A 64 6.63 -8.93 12.13
CA GLY A 64 6.97 -9.74 13.32
C GLY A 64 5.84 -9.96 14.32
N ARG A 65 4.61 -9.50 14.05
CA ARG A 65 3.42 -9.84 14.86
C ARG A 65 2.67 -11.02 14.23
N LEU A 66 2.29 -12.00 15.04
CA LEU A 66 1.31 -13.01 14.62
C LEU A 66 -0.04 -12.29 14.41
N LEU A 67 -0.52 -12.31 13.17
CA LEU A 67 -1.83 -11.75 12.82
C LEU A 67 -2.85 -12.89 12.86
N ASN A 68 -3.85 -12.78 13.72
CA ASN A 68 -4.95 -13.75 13.80
C ASN A 68 -5.97 -13.51 12.66
N VAL A 69 -5.49 -13.53 11.42
CA VAL A 69 -6.30 -13.34 10.22
C VAL A 69 -5.95 -14.43 9.22
N SER A 70 -6.97 -15.05 8.64
CA SER A 70 -6.79 -15.98 7.53
C SER A 70 -6.69 -15.17 6.23
N PRO A 71 -5.66 -15.37 5.39
CA PRO A 71 -5.58 -14.67 4.11
C PRO A 71 -6.81 -15.03 3.27
N ALA A 72 -7.52 -14.01 2.79
CA ALA A 72 -8.60 -14.19 1.83
C ALA A 72 -7.97 -14.80 0.57
N GLY A 73 -8.17 -16.11 0.39
CA GLY A 73 -7.52 -16.89 -0.65
C GLY A 73 -7.70 -16.23 -2.01
N ARG A 74 -6.63 -16.15 -2.79
CA ARG A 74 -6.68 -15.78 -4.21
C ARG A 74 -7.71 -16.71 -4.86
N GLN A 75 -8.82 -16.16 -5.35
CA GLN A 75 -9.80 -16.96 -6.10
C GLN A 75 -9.04 -17.64 -7.26
N PRO A 76 -8.93 -18.98 -7.28
CA PRO A 76 -8.29 -19.64 -8.39
C PRO A 76 -9.18 -19.39 -9.60
N ALA A 77 -8.59 -18.84 -10.68
CA ALA A 77 -9.26 -18.74 -11.96
C ALA A 77 -9.88 -20.10 -12.28
N THR A 78 -11.21 -20.13 -12.48
CA THR A 78 -11.98 -21.35 -12.70
C THR A 78 -11.25 -22.21 -13.73
N ARG A 79 -10.75 -23.38 -13.30
CA ARG A 79 -10.07 -24.33 -14.18
C ARG A 79 -11.10 -24.83 -15.19
N ARG A 80 -11.17 -24.19 -16.36
CA ARG A 80 -12.04 -24.61 -17.46
C ARG A 80 -11.71 -26.08 -17.73
N SER A 81 -12.69 -26.95 -17.48
CA SER A 81 -12.59 -28.40 -17.68
C SER A 81 -12.18 -28.68 -19.13
N ARG A 82 -10.88 -28.90 -19.37
CA ARG A 82 -10.45 -29.61 -20.57
C ARG A 82 -10.76 -31.08 -20.30
N ARG A 83 -11.93 -31.51 -20.78
CA ARG A 83 -12.27 -32.92 -20.97
C ARG A 83 -11.26 -33.46 -22.00
N GLY A 84 -10.23 -34.13 -21.50
CA GLY A 84 -9.15 -34.73 -22.29
C GLY A 84 -8.70 -36.01 -21.60
N THR A 85 -8.76 -37.10 -22.34
CA THR A 85 -8.57 -38.48 -21.92
C THR A 85 -7.25 -38.72 -21.18
N ARG A 86 -7.30 -39.52 -20.12
CA ARG A 86 -6.14 -39.94 -19.30
C ARG A 86 -5.26 -40.88 -20.12
N GLY A 87 -4.07 -40.43 -20.51
CA GLY A 87 -2.92 -41.27 -20.84
C GLY A 87 -1.84 -41.14 -19.75
N PRO A 88 -0.98 -42.15 -19.52
CA PRO A 88 0.03 -42.10 -18.47
C PRO A 88 1.11 -41.07 -18.84
N PHE A 89 1.17 -39.98 -18.10
CA PHE A 89 2.16 -38.93 -18.32
C PHE A 89 3.46 -39.31 -17.60
N VAL A 90 4.39 -39.90 -18.34
CA VAL A 90 5.78 -40.12 -17.91
C VAL A 90 6.45 -38.76 -17.66
N ARG A 91 6.83 -38.49 -16.40
CA ARG A 91 7.63 -37.32 -16.02
C ARG A 91 9.09 -37.58 -16.37
N SER A 92 9.58 -37.02 -17.48
CA SER A 92 11.01 -36.92 -17.74
C SER A 92 11.58 -35.73 -16.95
N CYS A 93 12.51 -36.02 -16.05
CA CYS A 93 13.28 -35.01 -15.33
C CYS A 93 14.37 -34.49 -16.27
N SER A 94 14.23 -33.27 -16.80
CA SER A 94 15.23 -32.63 -17.65
C SER A 94 16.08 -31.66 -16.83
N THR A 95 17.26 -32.12 -16.41
CA THR A 95 18.34 -31.25 -15.94
C THR A 95 19.10 -30.66 -17.13
N ARG A 96 18.90 -29.36 -17.39
CA ARG A 96 19.74 -28.46 -18.21
C ARG A 96 19.41 -27.03 -17.73
N GLY A 97 20.30 -26.14 -17.33
CA GLY A 97 21.75 -26.05 -17.25
C GLY A 97 22.14 -24.55 -17.23
N ALA A 98 23.16 -24.18 -16.43
CA ALA A 98 24.06 -23.00 -16.51
C ALA A 98 23.46 -21.56 -16.52
N SER A 99 23.66 -20.74 -15.47
CA SER A 99 24.82 -19.87 -15.14
C SER A 99 24.80 -18.48 -15.80
N VAL A 100 24.82 -17.38 -15.01
CA VAL A 100 25.72 -16.21 -15.18
C VAL A 100 25.93 -15.49 -13.81
N ARG A 101 27.18 -15.07 -13.59
CA ARG A 101 27.91 -14.41 -12.46
C ARG A 101 27.25 -13.13 -11.88
N SER A 102 27.12 -12.95 -10.54
CA SER A 102 28.08 -12.32 -9.54
C SER A 102 27.70 -10.85 -9.22
N PRO A 103 28.16 -10.13 -8.16
CA PRO A 103 28.90 -10.50 -6.93
C PRO A 103 28.25 -9.98 -5.63
N ARG A 104 28.28 -10.76 -4.53
CA ARG A 104 28.71 -10.36 -3.17
C ARG A 104 28.55 -11.55 -2.22
N ALA A 105 29.57 -11.73 -1.39
CA ALA A 105 29.93 -12.92 -0.63
C ALA A 105 28.90 -13.36 0.45
N PRO A 106 28.98 -14.62 0.92
CA PRO A 106 28.03 -15.22 1.84
C PRO A 106 28.40 -14.92 3.31
N VAL A 107 27.39 -14.65 4.14
CA VAL A 107 27.50 -14.90 5.59
C VAL A 107 26.79 -16.23 5.83
N ALA A 108 27.57 -17.21 6.29
CA ALA A 108 27.19 -18.61 6.40
C ALA A 108 26.01 -18.84 7.34
N CYS A 109 25.06 -19.65 6.90
CA CYS A 109 24.02 -20.23 7.75
C CYS A 109 24.60 -21.50 8.40
N ALA A 110 24.94 -21.41 9.68
CA ALA A 110 25.31 -22.57 10.50
C ALA A 110 24.02 -23.30 10.91
N CYS A 111 23.71 -24.42 10.24
CA CYS A 111 22.77 -25.40 10.78
C CYS A 111 23.50 -26.20 11.87
N ASN A 112 23.07 -26.05 13.12
CA ASN A 112 23.49 -26.93 14.19
C ASN A 112 22.63 -28.21 14.17
N ARG A 113 23.32 -29.30 14.52
CA ARG A 113 22.93 -30.71 14.43
C ARG A 113 21.75 -31.08 15.34
#